data_AF-A0A3D6BT91-F1
#
_entry.id   AF-A0A3D6BT91-F1
#
_cell.length_a   1.000
_cell.length_b   1.000
_cell.length_c   1.000
_cell.angle_alpha   90.00
_cell.angle_beta   90.00
_cell.angle_gamma   90.00
#
_symmetry.space_group_name_H-M   'P 1'
#
loop_
_entity.id
_entity.type
_entity.pdbx_description
1 polymer ?
#
loop_
_entity_poly.entity_id
_entity_poly.type
_entity_poly.pdbx_seq_one_letter_code
_entity_poly.pdbx_strand_id
1 'polypeptide(L)'
;LQNYFRMYRKLSGMTGTAVTEAGEFWEIYKLDVVEIPTNRPIARDDREDLVYKTKREKYNAVIDEVTRLSEAGRPVLIGTTSVE
;
A
#
# COMPACT_ATOMS: atom_id res chain seq x y z
N LEU A 1 13.56 11.49 13.92
CA LEU A 1 14.22 11.21 12.61
C LEU A 1 14.27 12.43 11.68
N GLN A 2 13.27 13.32 11.67
CA GLN A 2 13.16 14.41 10.69
C GLN A 2 14.42 15.31 10.62
N ASN A 3 14.96 15.76 11.75
CA ASN A 3 16.17 16.61 11.76
C ASN A 3 17.45 15.90 11.31
N TYR A 4 17.54 14.58 11.47
CA TYR A 4 18.73 13.82 11.08
C TYR A 4 18.94 13.83 9.57
N PHE A 5 17.88 13.63 8.78
CA PHE A 5 17.98 13.65 7.32
C PHE A 5 18.26 15.04 6.74
N ARG A 6 17.91 16.11 7.46
CA ARG A 6 18.22 17.50 7.05
C ARG A 6 19.71 17.85 7.16
N MET A 7 20.50 17.03 7.85
CA MET A 7 21.96 17.22 7.93
C MET A 7 22.69 16.80 6.65
N TYR A 8 22.05 16.01 5.79
CA TYR A 8 22.68 15.55 4.55
C TYR A 8 22.73 16.70 3.54
N ARG A 9 23.90 16.89 2.91
CA ARG A 9 24.07 17.89 1.84
C ARG A 9 23.16 17.63 0.63
N LYS A 10 22.81 16.37 0.40
CA LYS A 10 21.90 15.92 -0.65
C LYS A 10 20.97 14.86 -0.08
N LEU A 11 19.68 15.03 -0.31
CA LEU A 11 18.63 14.11 0.11
C LEU A 11 17.74 13.78 -1.09
N SER A 12 17.39 12.51 -1.24
CA SER A 12 16.48 11.99 -2.27
C SER A 12 15.84 10.71 -1.78
N GLY A 13 14.66 10.36 -2.31
CA GLY A 13 13.94 9.14 -1.95
C GLY A 13 13.17 8.55 -3.12
N MET A 14 12.73 7.30 -2.95
CA MET A 14 11.89 6.59 -3.93
C MET A 14 10.82 5.80 -3.19
N THR A 15 9.57 5.89 -3.68
CA THR A 15 8.43 5.11 -3.19
C THR A 15 7.30 5.15 -4.23
N GLY A 16 6.38 4.20 -4.19
CA GLY A 16 5.21 4.16 -5.08
C GLY A 16 4.04 5.05 -4.63
N THR A 17 4.09 5.65 -3.45
CA THR A 17 2.92 6.29 -2.81
C THR A 17 3.20 7.70 -2.25
N ALA A 18 4.20 8.42 -2.76
CA ALA A 18 4.60 9.72 -2.19
C ALA A 18 3.66 10.88 -2.54
N VAL A 19 2.81 10.75 -3.57
CA VAL A 19 2.03 11.88 -4.12
C VAL A 19 1.08 12.48 -3.08
N THR A 20 0.47 11.66 -2.21
CA THR A 20 -0.44 12.15 -1.17
C THR A 20 0.27 12.99 -0.11
N GLU A 21 1.55 12.69 0.16
CA GLU A 21 2.36 13.36 1.18
C GLU A 21 3.28 14.44 0.60
N ALA A 22 3.07 14.85 -0.66
CA ALA A 22 3.95 15.79 -1.35
C ALA A 22 4.10 17.13 -0.62
N GLY A 23 3.01 17.63 -0.01
CA GLY A 23 3.03 18.85 0.80
C GLY A 23 3.95 18.72 2.02
N GLU A 24 3.85 17.62 2.75
CA GLU A 24 4.67 17.36 3.94
C GLU A 24 6.16 17.19 3.56
N PHE A 25 6.46 16.46 2.48
CA PHE A 25 7.82 16.30 1.96
C PHE A 25 8.46 17.64 1.62
N TRP A 26 7.71 18.54 0.98
CA TRP A 26 8.20 19.88 0.68
C TRP A 26 8.39 20.72 1.95
N GLU A 27 7.41 20.71 2.86
CA GLU A 27 7.44 21.52 4.08
C GLU A 27 8.64 21.17 4.95
N ILE A 28 8.85 19.88 5.22
CA ILE A 28 9.85 19.38 6.16
C ILE A 28 11.24 19.24 5.51
N TYR A 29 11.30 18.73 4.28
CA TYR A 29 12.56 18.32 3.64
C TYR A 29 12.91 19.11 2.38
N LYS A 30 12.02 19.96 1.86
CA LYS A 30 12.18 20.64 0.57
C LYS A 30 12.41 19.64 -0.57
N LEU A 31 11.71 18.50 -0.51
CA LEU A 31 11.74 17.48 -1.54
C LEU A 31 10.48 17.60 -2.40
N ASP A 32 10.67 17.77 -3.70
CA ASP A 32 9.59 17.63 -4.67
C ASP A 32 9.24 16.15 -4.87
N VAL A 33 7.95 15.88 -5.05
CA VAL A 33 7.46 14.56 -5.44
C VAL A 33 7.12 14.60 -6.92
N VAL A 34 7.77 13.75 -7.70
CA VAL A 34 7.54 13.60 -9.14
C VAL A 34 6.95 12.24 -9.40
N GLU A 35 5.78 12.19 -10.03
CA GLU A 35 5.15 10.96 -10.48
C GLU A 35 5.84 10.47 -11.77
N ILE A 36 6.47 9.31 -11.69
CA ILE A 36 7.13 8.67 -12.84
C ILE A 36 6.13 7.71 -13.49
N PRO A 37 5.90 7.81 -14.82
CA PRO A 37 4.94 6.94 -15.50
C PRO A 37 5.39 5.48 -15.42
N THR A 38 4.42 4.57 -15.35
CA THR A 38 4.70 3.13 -15.37
C THR A 38 5.18 2.68 -16.75
N ASN A 39 6.10 1.73 -16.79
CA ASN A 39 6.59 1.16 -18.06
C ASN A 39 5.49 0.41 -18.85
N ARG A 40 4.43 -0.04 -18.16
CA ARG A 40 3.26 -0.69 -18.76
C ARG A 40 1.98 -0.15 -18.13
N PRO A 41 0.85 -0.11 -18.86
CA PRO A 41 -0.44 0.25 -18.28
C PRO A 41 -0.80 -0.65 -17.10
N ILE A 42 -1.42 -0.06 -16.07
CA ILE A 42 -1.90 -0.81 -14.92
C ILE A 42 -3.17 -1.58 -15.34
N ALA A 43 -3.16 -2.89 -15.15
CA ALA A 43 -4.30 -3.77 -15.46
C ALA A 43 -4.89 -4.46 -14.20
N ARG A 44 -4.48 -4.02 -13.01
CA ARG A 44 -4.95 -4.57 -11.73
C ARG A 44 -6.39 -4.12 -11.47
N ASP A 45 -7.25 -5.08 -11.14
CA ASP A 45 -8.64 -4.84 -10.73
C ASP A 45 -8.69 -4.63 -9.21
N ASP A 46 -8.69 -3.35 -8.79
CA ASP A 46 -8.81 -2.96 -7.39
C ASP A 46 -10.28 -2.90 -7.00
N ARG A 47 -10.69 -3.84 -6.14
CA ARG A 47 -12.08 -3.99 -5.70
C ARG A 47 -12.36 -3.15 -4.46
N GLU A 48 -13.61 -2.72 -4.32
CA GLU A 48 -14.11 -2.01 -3.14
C GLU A 48 -14.00 -2.84 -1.86
N ASP A 49 -13.95 -2.14 -0.73
CA ASP A 49 -13.88 -2.75 0.59
C ASP A 49 -15.17 -3.51 0.95
N LEU A 50 -15.01 -4.68 1.55
CA LEU A 50 -16.11 -5.45 2.14
C LEU A 50 -16.13 -5.27 3.67
N VAL A 51 -17.16 -4.58 4.16
CA VAL A 51 -17.33 -4.28 5.59
C VAL A 51 -18.31 -5.26 6.23
N TYR A 52 -17.88 -5.94 7.30
CA TYR A 52 -18.69 -6.91 8.03
C TYR A 52 -18.98 -6.43 9.45
N LYS A 53 -20.14 -6.83 9.98
CA LYS A 53 -20.59 -6.42 11.32
C LYS A 53 -19.70 -7.01 12.42
N THR A 54 -19.24 -8.25 12.25
CA THR A 54 -18.41 -8.94 13.23
C THR A 54 -17.09 -9.45 12.64
N LYS A 55 -16.07 -9.60 13.49
CA LYS A 55 -14.79 -10.21 13.08
C LYS A 55 -14.97 -11.63 12.54
N ARG A 56 -15.90 -12.42 13.13
CA ARG A 56 -16.16 -13.80 12.72
C ARG A 56 -16.73 -13.87 11.29
N GLU A 57 -17.70 -13.02 10.97
CA GLU A 57 -18.24 -12.93 9.60
C GLU A 57 -17.17 -12.52 8.60
N LYS A 58 -16.34 -11.52 8.94
CA LYS A 58 -15.20 -11.11 8.12
C LYS A 58 -14.26 -12.28 7.84
N TYR A 59 -13.85 -13.02 8.87
CA TYR A 59 -12.91 -14.13 8.69
C TYR A 59 -13.50 -15.29 7.89
N ASN A 60 -14.78 -15.63 8.12
CA ASN A 60 -15.45 -16.64 7.31
C ASN A 60 -15.46 -16.25 5.82
N ALA A 61 -15.84 -15.00 5.51
CA ALA A 61 -15.86 -14.53 4.13
C ALA A 61 -14.46 -14.51 3.48
N VAL A 62 -13.41 -14.15 4.24
CA VAL A 62 -12.02 -14.22 3.76
C VAL A 62 -11.61 -15.67 3.47
N ILE A 63 -11.91 -16.62 4.38
CA ILE A 63 -11.59 -18.04 4.21
C ILE A 63 -12.28 -18.60 2.96
N ASP A 64 -13.56 -18.29 2.77
CA ASP A 64 -14.35 -18.75 1.63
C ASP A 64 -13.75 -18.23 0.31
N GLU A 65 -13.40 -16.95 0.24
CA GLU A 65 -12.80 -16.35 -0.97
C GLU A 65 -11.40 -16.91 -1.26
N VAL A 66 -10.56 -17.06 -0.24
CA VAL A 66 -9.21 -17.63 -0.39
C VAL A 66 -9.29 -19.07 -0.87
N THR A 67 -10.19 -19.88 -0.29
CA THR A 67 -10.38 -21.28 -0.68
C THR A 67 -10.79 -21.36 -2.15
N ARG A 68 -11.80 -20.56 -2.55
CA ARG A 68 -12.28 -20.49 -3.94
C ARG A 68 -11.19 -20.08 -4.92
N LEU A 69 -10.35 -19.10 -4.58
CA LEU A 69 -9.26 -18.63 -5.44
C LEU A 69 -8.11 -19.66 -5.52
N SER A 70 -7.78 -20.30 -4.40
CA SER A 70 -6.75 -21.32 -4.30
C SER A 70 -7.12 -22.58 -5.08
N GLU A 71 -8.37 -23.04 -4.97
CA GLU A 71 -8.90 -24.16 -5.76
C GLU A 71 -8.89 -23.87 -7.27
N ALA A 72 -9.02 -22.60 -7.66
CA ALA A 72 -8.86 -22.15 -9.04
C ALA A 72 -7.38 -21.95 -9.48
N GLY A 73 -6.41 -22.29 -8.62
CA GLY A 73 -4.98 -22.19 -8.89
C GLY A 73 -4.40 -20.77 -8.85
N ARG A 74 -5.13 -19.79 -8.29
CA ARG A 74 -4.68 -18.40 -8.22
C ARG A 74 -3.81 -18.18 -6.97
N PRO A 75 -2.63 -17.54 -7.08
CA PRO A 75 -1.83 -17.18 -5.92
C PRO A 75 -2.52 -16.07 -5.11
N VAL A 76 -2.47 -16.18 -3.78
CA VAL A 76 -3.13 -15.24 -2.86
C VAL A 76 -2.13 -14.76 -1.80
N LEU A 77 -2.11 -13.45 -1.56
CA LEU A 77 -1.38 -12.81 -0.46
C LEU A 77 -2.39 -12.23 0.53
N ILE A 78 -2.29 -12.57 1.80
CA ILE A 78 -3.18 -12.08 2.86
C ILE A 78 -2.37 -11.20 3.81
N GLY A 79 -2.77 -9.94 3.96
CA GLY A 79 -2.18 -9.01 4.92
C GLY A 79 -2.95 -9.01 6.24
N THR A 80 -2.25 -9.21 7.35
CA THR A 80 -2.77 -9.00 8.71
C THR A 80 -2.03 -7.84 9.38
N THR A 81 -2.64 -7.24 10.41
CA THR A 81 -2.03 -6.15 11.19
C THR A 81 -1.27 -6.65 12.42
N SER A 82 -1.43 -7.93 12.77
CA SER A 82 -0.82 -8.59 13.92
C SER A 82 -0.43 -10.03 13.58
N VAL A 83 0.47 -10.59 14.38
CA VAL A 83 0.96 -11.97 14.25
C VAL A 83 0.06 -12.98 14.99
N GLU A 84 -0.71 -12.52 15.98
CA GLU A 84 -1.67 -13.33 16.74
C GLU A 84 -2.71 -14.04 15.86
#